data_AF-A0A6A4K1N1-F1
#
_entry.id   AF-A0A6A4K1N1-F1
#
_cell.length_a   1.000
_cell.length_b   1.000
_cell.length_c   1.000
_cell.angle_alpha   90.00
_cell.angle_beta   90.00
_cell.angle_gamma   90.00
#
_symmetry.space_group_name_H-M   'P 1'
#
loop_
_entity.id
_entity.type
_entity.pdbx_description
1 polymer ?
#
loop_
_entity_poly.entity_id
_entity_poly.type
_entity_poly.pdbx_seq_one_letter_code
_entity_poly.pdbx_strand_id
1 'polypeptide(L)'
;MFYEDVEPCVIFVSCSDDLEVGKLVDIVAGAGDNAGVRVWDINNKYYEATVNVFVVGRGELNRLENDVNFGEAGGLVLYYDGNFQKCSGDLKSVLDAARNLDADIKLLVCDCCSSDDSRTSAEEWAVQEGFEHLEIAGDEGDSDRLKQALEAHLWPNMITKPIATIKPPEKPKRKPIKKPKEDDSDDFSTLFEQLVSMKEQAAGLPAEERKNFAEQVVLAYWRSIGGDEEELLDI
;
A
#
# COMPACT_ATOMS: atom_id res chain seq x y z
N MET A 1 21.24 -18.00 -17.28
CA MET A 1 20.11 -18.77 -16.74
C MET A 1 18.99 -17.76 -16.62
N PHE A 2 17.97 -17.90 -17.45
CA PHE A 2 16.77 -17.08 -17.35
C PHE A 2 16.10 -17.48 -16.04
N TYR A 3 16.03 -16.57 -15.07
CA TYR A 3 15.00 -16.69 -14.06
C TYR A 3 13.69 -16.70 -14.85
N GLU A 4 12.92 -17.79 -14.77
CA GLU A 4 11.50 -17.67 -15.09
C GLU A 4 11.01 -16.53 -14.19
N ASP A 5 10.49 -15.46 -14.79
CA ASP A 5 9.84 -14.36 -14.05
C ASP A 5 8.68 -14.99 -13.29
N VAL A 6 8.95 -15.46 -12.06
CA VAL A 6 7.91 -15.98 -11.18
C VAL A 6 7.13 -14.76 -10.76
N GLU A 7 5.89 -14.68 -11.23
CA GLU A 7 5.00 -13.58 -10.91
C GLU A 7 4.73 -13.58 -9.39
N PRO A 8 4.76 -12.41 -8.74
CA PRO A 8 4.52 -12.32 -7.31
C PRO A 8 3.12 -12.80 -6.97
N CYS A 9 2.93 -13.26 -5.75
CA CYS A 9 1.64 -13.81 -5.36
C CYS A 9 1.12 -13.38 -3.98
N VAL A 10 -0.20 -13.42 -3.85
CA VAL A 10 -0.94 -13.28 -2.59
C VAL A 10 -1.64 -14.59 -2.28
N ILE A 11 -1.51 -15.05 -1.04
CA ILE A 11 -2.14 -16.27 -0.57
C ILE A 11 -3.36 -15.88 0.27
N PHE A 12 -4.52 -16.39 -0.09
CA PHE A 12 -5.75 -16.32 0.69
C PHE A 12 -6.01 -17.69 1.32
N VAL A 13 -6.11 -17.74 2.65
CA VAL A 13 -6.39 -18.99 3.37
C VAL A 13 -7.71 -18.87 4.12
N SER A 14 -8.65 -19.77 3.82
CA SER A 14 -9.88 -19.90 4.59
C SER A 14 -9.66 -20.78 5.81
N CYS A 15 -9.86 -20.22 7.01
CA CYS A 15 -9.88 -20.98 8.27
C CYS A 15 -11.30 -21.40 8.69
N SER A 16 -12.31 -21.12 7.87
CA SER A 16 -13.70 -21.54 8.09
C SER A 16 -14.13 -22.59 7.06
N ASP A 17 -15.18 -23.35 7.41
CA ASP A 17 -15.79 -24.36 6.53
C ASP A 17 -16.59 -23.70 5.39
N ASP A 18 -16.99 -22.44 5.57
CA ASP A 18 -17.67 -21.66 4.55
C ASP A 18 -16.62 -21.03 3.63
N LEU A 19 -16.66 -21.40 2.36
CA LEU A 19 -15.74 -20.91 1.33
C LEU A 19 -16.12 -19.47 0.90
N GLU A 20 -16.40 -18.59 1.87
CA GLU A 20 -16.71 -17.18 1.65
C GLU A 20 -15.48 -16.38 1.23
N VAL A 21 -14.27 -16.95 1.37
CA VAL A 21 -13.05 -16.43 0.74
C VAL A 21 -13.21 -16.23 -0.76
N GLY A 22 -14.05 -17.03 -1.43
CA GLY A 22 -14.38 -16.79 -2.84
C GLY A 22 -14.92 -15.37 -3.08
N LYS A 23 -15.78 -14.86 -2.19
CA LYS A 23 -16.29 -13.48 -2.26
C LYS A 23 -15.18 -12.45 -2.03
N LEU A 24 -14.24 -12.72 -1.13
CA LEU A 24 -13.09 -11.84 -0.88
C LEU A 24 -12.18 -11.75 -2.09
N VAL A 25 -11.91 -12.90 -2.69
CA VAL A 25 -11.10 -13.00 -3.89
C VAL A 25 -11.82 -12.38 -5.08
N ASP A 26 -13.16 -12.46 -5.13
CA ASP A 26 -13.95 -11.77 -6.14
C ASP A 26 -13.87 -10.24 -6.02
N ILE A 27 -13.74 -9.69 -4.80
CA ILE A 27 -13.54 -8.24 -4.58
C ILE A 27 -12.18 -7.80 -5.16
N VAL A 28 -11.14 -8.63 -5.00
CA VAL A 28 -9.77 -8.32 -5.40
C VAL A 28 -9.54 -8.63 -6.88
N ALA A 29 -9.71 -9.89 -7.28
CA ALA A 29 -9.38 -10.42 -8.61
C ALA A 29 -10.58 -10.56 -9.56
N GLY A 30 -11.80 -10.20 -9.12
CA GLY A 30 -13.03 -10.37 -9.90
C GLY A 30 -13.63 -11.78 -9.81
N ALA A 31 -14.89 -11.92 -10.24
CA ALA A 31 -15.67 -13.15 -10.12
C ALA A 31 -15.02 -14.37 -10.79
N GLY A 32 -14.90 -15.48 -10.06
CA GLY A 32 -14.32 -16.73 -10.57
C GLY A 32 -14.64 -17.96 -9.71
N ASP A 33 -14.02 -19.10 -10.00
CA ASP A 33 -14.21 -20.33 -9.21
C ASP A 33 -13.60 -20.21 -7.81
N ASN A 34 -14.30 -20.71 -6.77
CA ASN A 34 -13.97 -20.45 -5.36
C ASN A 34 -12.68 -21.12 -4.83
N ALA A 35 -12.03 -21.99 -5.61
CA ALA A 35 -10.79 -22.67 -5.20
C ALA A 35 -9.80 -22.76 -6.36
N GLY A 36 -8.56 -22.32 -6.16
CA GLY A 36 -7.51 -22.37 -7.18
C GLY A 36 -6.62 -21.13 -7.24
N VAL A 37 -5.85 -21.04 -8.33
CA VAL A 37 -4.99 -19.91 -8.65
C VAL A 37 -5.76 -18.97 -9.58
N ARG A 38 -5.81 -17.68 -9.23
CA ARG A 38 -6.35 -16.62 -10.08
C ARG A 38 -5.26 -15.62 -10.43
N VAL A 39 -5.46 -14.90 -11.51
CA VAL A 39 -4.58 -13.80 -11.90
C VAL A 39 -5.29 -12.49 -11.60
N TRP A 40 -4.62 -11.61 -10.87
CA TRP A 40 -5.10 -10.27 -10.56
C TRP A 40 -4.24 -9.23 -11.29
N ASP A 41 -4.84 -8.61 -12.30
CA ASP A 41 -4.22 -7.50 -13.01
C ASP A 41 -4.54 -6.18 -12.32
N ILE A 42 -3.55 -5.64 -11.64
CA ILE A 42 -3.62 -4.31 -11.05
C ILE A 42 -3.34 -3.30 -12.16
N ASN A 43 -4.33 -2.48 -12.45
CA ASN A 43 -4.20 -1.39 -13.40
C ASN A 43 -4.78 -0.11 -12.79
N ASN A 44 -3.94 0.64 -12.09
CA ASN A 44 -4.34 1.89 -11.44
C ASN A 44 -3.71 3.10 -12.14
N LYS A 45 -3.88 4.30 -11.57
CA LYS A 45 -3.37 5.55 -12.16
C LYS A 45 -1.85 5.65 -12.13
N TYR A 46 -1.19 4.87 -11.28
CA TYR A 46 0.23 4.98 -10.95
C TYR A 46 1.05 3.86 -11.59
N TYR A 47 0.50 2.66 -11.68
CA TYR A 47 1.22 1.49 -12.16
C TYR A 47 0.32 0.41 -12.77
N GLU A 48 0.97 -0.54 -13.43
CA GLU A 48 0.40 -1.82 -13.83
C GLU A 48 1.23 -2.96 -13.24
N ALA A 49 0.57 -3.99 -12.69
CA ALA A 49 1.23 -5.18 -12.15
C ALA A 49 0.30 -6.39 -12.30
N THR A 50 0.88 -7.58 -12.39
CA THR A 50 0.12 -8.85 -12.46
C THR A 50 0.50 -9.71 -11.26
N VAL A 51 -0.49 -10.06 -10.44
CA VAL A 51 -0.26 -10.77 -9.17
C VAL A 51 -1.07 -12.05 -9.17
N ASN A 52 -0.44 -13.17 -8.84
CA ASN A 52 -1.15 -14.44 -8.68
C ASN A 52 -1.84 -14.51 -7.33
N VAL A 53 -3.11 -14.88 -7.32
CA VAL A 53 -3.93 -15.00 -6.11
C VAL A 53 -4.22 -16.48 -5.87
N PHE A 54 -3.63 -17.04 -4.82
CA PHE A 54 -3.81 -18.44 -4.44
C PHE A 54 -4.89 -18.55 -3.38
N VAL A 55 -5.95 -19.30 -3.66
CA VAL A 55 -7.03 -19.55 -2.71
C VAL A 55 -6.90 -20.95 -2.14
N VAL A 56 -6.71 -21.05 -0.83
CA VAL A 56 -6.52 -22.29 -0.10
C VAL A 56 -7.67 -22.49 0.88
N GLY A 57 -8.43 -23.57 0.69
CA GLY A 57 -9.49 -23.96 1.60
C GLY A 57 -8.96 -24.57 2.91
N ARG A 58 -9.83 -24.67 3.91
CA ARG A 58 -9.52 -25.32 5.19
C ARG A 58 -9.09 -26.77 4.97
N GLY A 59 -7.90 -27.14 5.47
CA GLY A 59 -7.34 -28.49 5.31
C GLY A 59 -6.61 -28.73 3.99
N GLU A 60 -6.61 -27.77 3.06
CA GLU A 60 -5.80 -27.82 1.83
C GLU A 60 -4.41 -27.19 2.01
N LEU A 61 -3.95 -27.02 3.26
CA LEU A 61 -2.66 -26.42 3.59
C LEU A 61 -1.47 -27.08 2.87
N ASN A 62 -1.57 -28.39 2.59
CA ASN A 62 -0.54 -29.10 1.82
C ASN A 62 -0.40 -28.59 0.38
N ARG A 63 -1.46 -27.99 -0.20
CA ARG A 63 -1.37 -27.35 -1.52
C ARG A 63 -0.53 -26.09 -1.47
N LEU A 64 -0.57 -25.36 -0.35
CA LEU A 64 0.25 -24.17 -0.16
C LEU A 64 1.74 -24.49 -0.31
N GLU A 65 2.21 -25.55 0.35
CA GLU A 65 3.63 -25.94 0.32
C GLU A 65 4.10 -26.47 -1.04
N ASN A 66 3.18 -27.00 -1.86
CA ASN A 66 3.52 -27.61 -3.15
C ASN A 66 3.34 -26.67 -4.33
N ASP A 67 2.32 -25.80 -4.30
CA ASP A 67 1.92 -24.96 -5.42
C ASP A 67 2.48 -23.52 -5.30
N VAL A 68 2.90 -23.10 -4.10
CA VAL A 68 3.34 -21.71 -3.84
C VAL A 68 4.82 -21.65 -3.47
N ASN A 69 5.55 -20.79 -4.18
CA ASN A 69 6.89 -20.41 -3.78
C ASN A 69 6.84 -19.35 -2.67
N PHE A 70 7.01 -19.78 -1.42
CA PHE A 70 6.97 -18.90 -0.25
C PHE A 70 7.96 -17.72 -0.31
N GLY A 71 9.04 -17.82 -1.09
CA GLY A 71 9.99 -16.73 -1.26
C GLY A 71 9.48 -15.54 -2.09
N GLU A 72 8.41 -15.74 -2.87
CA GLU A 72 7.87 -14.76 -3.83
C GLU A 72 6.46 -14.28 -3.44
N ALA A 73 5.95 -14.76 -2.31
CA ALA A 73 4.63 -14.41 -1.83
C ALA A 73 4.71 -13.12 -1.02
N GLY A 74 4.37 -12.00 -1.65
CA GLY A 74 4.37 -10.66 -1.04
C GLY A 74 3.20 -10.43 -0.07
N GLY A 75 2.17 -11.27 -0.10
CA GLY A 75 0.99 -11.12 0.75
C GLY A 75 0.41 -12.43 1.30
N LEU A 76 0.00 -12.39 2.57
CA LEU A 76 -0.78 -13.44 3.23
C LEU A 76 -2.07 -12.85 3.81
N VAL A 77 -3.20 -13.38 3.38
CA VAL A 77 -4.54 -13.00 3.85
C VAL A 77 -5.20 -14.21 4.50
N LEU A 78 -5.51 -14.11 5.79
CA LEU A 78 -6.18 -15.15 6.55
C LEU A 78 -7.63 -14.76 6.79
N TYR A 79 -8.58 -15.61 6.41
CA TYR A 79 -10.00 -15.39 6.65
C TYR A 79 -10.54 -16.29 7.75
N TYR A 80 -11.41 -15.76 8.61
CA TYR A 80 -12.13 -16.53 9.63
C TYR A 80 -13.61 -16.12 9.74
N ASP A 81 -14.43 -17.03 10.29
CA ASP A 81 -15.91 -16.91 10.39
C ASP A 81 -16.40 -15.91 11.46
N GLY A 82 -15.55 -14.98 11.91
CA GLY A 82 -15.90 -14.04 12.97
C GLY A 82 -15.85 -14.62 14.39
N ASN A 83 -15.66 -15.93 14.56
CA ASN A 83 -15.43 -16.57 15.85
C ASN A 83 -13.96 -16.97 16.00
N PHE A 84 -13.15 -16.02 16.47
CA PHE A 84 -11.70 -16.19 16.59
C PHE A 84 -11.31 -17.40 17.45
N GLN A 85 -12.04 -17.67 18.53
CA GLN A 85 -11.73 -18.76 19.45
C GLN A 85 -11.77 -20.12 18.75
N LYS A 86 -12.75 -20.33 17.87
CA LYS A 86 -12.93 -21.57 17.11
C LYS A 86 -11.83 -21.78 16.06
N CYS A 87 -11.40 -20.72 15.39
CA CYS A 87 -10.42 -20.78 14.29
C CYS A 87 -8.96 -20.59 14.75
N SER A 88 -8.72 -20.23 16.02
CA SER A 88 -7.37 -19.97 16.55
C SER A 88 -6.36 -21.11 16.36
N GLY A 89 -6.81 -22.37 16.42
CA GLY A 89 -5.96 -23.53 16.16
C GLY A 89 -5.59 -23.70 14.69
N ASP A 90 -6.54 -23.40 13.80
CA ASP A 90 -6.33 -23.46 12.36
C ASP A 90 -5.39 -22.33 11.90
N LEU A 91 -5.57 -21.11 12.42
CA LEU A 91 -4.68 -19.97 12.17
C LEU A 91 -3.23 -20.28 12.54
N LYS A 92 -2.99 -20.88 13.71
CA LYS A 92 -1.65 -21.29 14.13
C LYS A 92 -1.05 -22.35 13.22
N SER A 93 -1.85 -23.32 12.80
CA SER A 93 -1.41 -24.36 11.86
C SER A 93 -1.00 -23.76 10.52
N VAL A 94 -1.75 -22.73 10.06
CA VAL A 94 -1.44 -21.99 8.83
C VAL A 94 -0.13 -21.22 8.97
N LEU A 95 0.08 -20.52 10.10
CA LEU A 95 1.35 -19.84 10.37
C LEU A 95 2.53 -20.79 10.46
N ASP A 96 2.37 -21.95 11.10
CA ASP A 96 3.44 -22.95 11.20
C ASP A 96 3.84 -23.49 9.82
N ALA A 97 2.88 -23.72 8.92
CA ALA A 97 3.15 -24.09 7.53
C ALA A 97 3.77 -22.93 6.74
N ALA A 98 3.27 -21.72 6.97
CA ALA A 98 3.77 -20.48 6.37
C ALA A 98 4.98 -19.90 7.13
N ARG A 99 5.68 -20.65 7.98
CA ARG A 99 6.82 -20.11 8.76
C ARG A 99 7.97 -19.57 7.91
N ASN A 100 8.07 -20.08 6.68
CA ASN A 100 9.08 -19.69 5.70
C ASN A 100 8.57 -18.59 4.76
N LEU A 101 7.31 -18.18 4.91
CA LEU A 101 6.69 -17.10 4.17
C LEU A 101 7.06 -15.76 4.82
N ASP A 102 7.90 -14.99 4.14
CA ASP A 102 8.21 -13.62 4.54
C ASP A 102 7.36 -12.64 3.74
N ALA A 103 6.05 -12.70 3.96
CA ALA A 103 5.12 -11.79 3.32
C ALA A 103 5.21 -10.40 3.96
N ASP A 104 5.44 -9.38 3.13
CA ASP A 104 5.43 -7.97 3.55
C ASP A 104 4.04 -7.51 4.03
N ILE A 105 2.99 -8.07 3.42
CA ILE A 105 1.60 -7.79 3.78
C ILE A 105 0.98 -8.99 4.45
N LYS A 106 0.49 -8.80 5.68
CA LYS A 106 -0.20 -9.82 6.46
C LYS A 106 -1.52 -9.27 6.95
N LEU A 107 -2.63 -9.83 6.46
CA LEU A 107 -3.99 -9.35 6.77
C LEU A 107 -4.81 -10.47 7.41
N LEU A 108 -5.47 -10.17 8.53
CA LEU A 108 -6.45 -11.03 9.17
C LEU A 108 -7.84 -10.45 8.91
N VAL A 109 -8.69 -11.20 8.23
CA VAL A 109 -9.94 -10.69 7.67
C VAL A 109 -11.14 -11.51 8.19
N CYS A 110 -12.22 -10.82 8.53
CA CYS A 110 -13.52 -11.45 8.77
C CYS A 110 -14.66 -10.60 8.21
N ASP A 111 -15.82 -11.21 7.95
CA ASP A 111 -17.01 -10.44 7.58
C ASP A 111 -17.55 -9.66 8.77
N CYS A 112 -17.97 -10.32 9.85
CA CYS A 112 -18.35 -9.64 11.09
C CYS A 112 -17.89 -10.43 12.31
N CYS A 113 -17.38 -9.74 13.33
CA CYS A 113 -17.04 -10.40 14.58
C CYS A 113 -18.32 -10.84 15.30
N SER A 114 -18.37 -12.10 15.74
CA SER A 114 -19.53 -12.65 16.46
C SER A 114 -19.75 -11.99 17.83
N SER A 115 -18.71 -11.40 18.42
CA SER A 115 -18.72 -10.72 19.71
C SER A 115 -17.55 -9.74 19.82
N ASP A 116 -17.65 -8.75 20.71
CA ASP A 116 -16.53 -7.85 21.01
C ASP A 116 -15.31 -8.60 21.56
N ASP A 117 -15.52 -9.65 22.36
CA ASP A 117 -14.44 -10.51 22.85
C ASP A 117 -13.67 -11.19 21.70
N SER A 118 -14.39 -11.61 20.65
CA SER A 118 -13.76 -12.19 19.45
C SER A 118 -12.99 -11.15 18.65
N ARG A 119 -13.51 -9.91 18.55
CA ARG A 119 -12.81 -8.80 17.91
C ARG A 119 -11.51 -8.49 18.64
N THR A 120 -11.57 -8.25 19.95
CA THR A 120 -10.38 -7.95 20.75
C THR A 120 -9.36 -9.09 20.71
N SER A 121 -9.80 -10.35 20.79
CA SER A 121 -8.88 -11.49 20.69
C SER A 121 -8.20 -11.57 19.31
N ALA A 122 -8.94 -11.28 18.23
CA ALA A 122 -8.40 -11.25 16.88
C ALA A 122 -7.41 -10.10 16.68
N GLU A 123 -7.73 -8.90 17.16
CA GLU A 123 -6.84 -7.72 17.11
C GLU A 123 -5.55 -7.97 17.90
N GLU A 124 -5.65 -8.48 19.14
CA GLU A 124 -4.49 -8.80 19.96
C GLU A 124 -3.57 -9.83 19.31
N TRP A 125 -4.16 -10.89 18.74
CA TRP A 125 -3.40 -11.91 18.03
C TRP A 125 -2.79 -11.37 16.74
N ALA A 126 -3.53 -10.56 15.98
CA ALA A 126 -3.04 -9.94 14.76
C ALA A 126 -1.81 -9.08 15.06
N VAL A 127 -1.87 -8.22 16.08
CA VAL A 127 -0.72 -7.39 16.49
C VAL A 127 0.47 -8.24 16.94
N GLN A 128 0.24 -9.35 17.66
CA GLN A 128 1.32 -10.25 18.11
C GLN A 128 2.04 -10.93 16.95
N GLU A 129 1.31 -11.36 15.92
CA GLU A 129 1.87 -12.08 14.77
C GLU A 129 2.24 -11.15 13.60
N GLY A 130 2.00 -9.84 13.74
CA GLY A 130 2.31 -8.82 12.73
C GLY A 130 1.29 -8.72 11.59
N PHE A 131 0.04 -9.09 11.85
CA PHE A 131 -1.10 -8.93 10.93
C PHE A 131 -1.86 -7.64 11.20
N GLU A 132 -2.45 -7.06 10.15
CA GLU A 132 -3.50 -6.05 10.28
C GLU A 132 -4.88 -6.72 10.28
N HIS A 133 -5.71 -6.41 11.26
CA HIS A 133 -7.08 -6.94 11.34
C HIS A 133 -8.07 -6.06 10.56
N LEU A 134 -8.91 -6.68 9.73
CA LEU A 134 -9.92 -6.03 8.89
C LEU A 134 -11.28 -6.72 9.04
N GLU A 135 -12.33 -5.93 9.25
CA GLU A 135 -13.72 -6.38 9.35
C GLU A 135 -14.50 -5.85 8.12
N ILE A 136 -15.00 -6.73 7.23
CA ILE A 136 -15.54 -6.33 5.92
C ILE A 136 -17.01 -5.90 5.97
N ALA A 137 -17.80 -6.43 6.90
CA ALA A 137 -19.21 -6.06 7.06
C ALA A 137 -19.40 -4.75 7.84
N GLY A 138 -18.31 -4.02 8.14
CA GLY A 138 -18.34 -2.67 8.68
C GLY A 138 -18.52 -1.62 7.58
N ASP A 139 -19.77 -1.33 7.20
CA ASP A 139 -20.11 -0.32 6.18
C ASP A 139 -19.53 -0.63 4.76
N GLU A 140 -20.12 -0.10 3.70
CA GLU A 140 -19.73 -0.46 2.31
C GLU A 140 -18.24 -0.13 1.97
N GLY A 141 -17.55 0.64 2.81
CA GLY A 141 -16.16 1.10 2.59
C GLY A 141 -15.04 0.13 2.96
N ASP A 142 -15.27 -0.87 3.80
CA ASP A 142 -14.18 -1.75 4.29
C ASP A 142 -13.79 -2.85 3.28
N SER A 143 -14.71 -3.20 2.35
CA SER A 143 -14.37 -4.07 1.21
C SER A 143 -13.31 -3.43 0.29
N ASP A 144 -13.36 -2.10 0.12
CA ASP A 144 -12.35 -1.36 -0.62
C ASP A 144 -11.02 -1.29 0.13
N ARG A 145 -11.03 -1.38 1.47
CA ARG A 145 -9.81 -1.31 2.28
C ARG A 145 -8.89 -2.50 2.07
N LEU A 146 -9.45 -3.72 1.93
CA LEU A 146 -8.66 -4.91 1.58
C LEU A 146 -7.94 -4.72 0.24
N LYS A 147 -8.69 -4.26 -0.78
CA LYS A 147 -8.13 -4.02 -2.10
C LYS A 147 -7.08 -2.90 -2.08
N GLN A 148 -7.34 -1.80 -1.38
CA GLN A 148 -6.40 -0.69 -1.24
C GLN A 148 -5.12 -1.10 -0.53
N ALA A 149 -5.19 -1.93 0.52
CA ALA A 149 -4.01 -2.43 1.22
C ALA A 149 -3.12 -3.25 0.28
N LEU A 150 -3.72 -4.13 -0.52
CA LEU A 150 -3.00 -4.94 -1.52
C LEU A 150 -2.49 -4.11 -2.71
N GLU A 151 -3.23 -3.10 -3.16
CA GLU A 151 -2.81 -2.17 -4.24
C GLU A 151 -1.74 -1.17 -3.78
N ALA A 152 -1.66 -0.88 -2.48
CA ALA A 152 -0.61 -0.03 -1.92
C ALA A 152 0.74 -0.75 -1.82
N HIS A 153 0.74 -2.08 -1.97
CA HIS A 153 1.96 -2.87 -1.97
C HIS A 153 2.86 -2.53 -3.15
N LEU A 154 4.18 -2.55 -2.91
CA LEU A 154 5.19 -2.36 -3.94
C LEU A 154 5.52 -3.71 -4.59
N TRP A 155 4.67 -4.16 -5.48
CA TRP A 155 4.85 -5.43 -6.20
C TRP A 155 6.18 -5.44 -6.99
N PRO A 156 6.98 -6.53 -6.93
CA PRO A 156 8.26 -6.62 -7.62
C PRO A 156 8.19 -6.40 -9.14
N ASN A 157 7.06 -6.77 -9.76
CA ASN A 157 6.82 -6.63 -11.20
C ASN A 157 6.03 -5.36 -11.58
N MET A 158 5.96 -4.38 -10.68
CA MET A 158 5.25 -3.13 -10.92
C MET A 158 5.88 -2.29 -12.04
N ILE A 159 5.10 -1.97 -13.07
CA ILE A 159 5.48 -1.07 -14.16
C ILE A 159 4.82 0.29 -13.91
N THR A 160 5.63 1.27 -13.51
CA THR A 160 5.11 2.62 -13.28
C THR A 160 4.65 3.25 -14.58
N LYS A 161 3.46 3.86 -14.56
CA LYS A 161 2.97 4.61 -15.71
C LYS A 161 3.73 5.92 -15.78
N PRO A 162 4.17 6.34 -16.97
CA PRO A 162 4.71 7.67 -17.14
C PRO A 162 3.61 8.68 -16.76
N ILE A 163 3.87 9.48 -15.73
CA ILE A 163 3.11 10.72 -15.51
C ILE A 163 3.17 11.47 -16.83
N ALA A 164 2.03 11.62 -17.50
CA ALA A 164 1.95 12.26 -18.80
C ALA A 164 2.66 13.61 -18.77
N THR A 165 3.88 13.66 -19.33
CA THR A 165 4.63 14.83 -19.79
C THR A 165 4.41 16.12 -19.00
N ILE A 166 5.04 16.24 -17.82
CA ILE A 166 5.58 17.56 -17.46
C ILE A 166 6.85 17.70 -18.28
N LYS A 167 6.78 18.41 -19.41
CA LYS A 167 7.97 18.78 -20.17
C LYS A 167 8.97 19.43 -19.21
N PRO A 168 10.25 19.03 -19.19
CA PRO A 168 11.27 19.75 -18.45
C PRO A 168 11.20 21.22 -18.90
N PRO A 169 11.04 22.19 -17.98
CA PRO A 169 11.10 23.59 -18.38
C PRO A 169 12.50 23.86 -18.95
N GLU A 170 12.56 24.34 -20.19
CA GLU A 170 13.79 24.87 -20.79
C GLU A 170 14.38 25.91 -19.84
N LYS A 171 15.64 25.72 -19.42
CA LYS A 171 16.37 26.63 -18.53
C LYS A 171 16.43 28.04 -19.15
N PRO A 172 15.74 29.07 -18.60
CA PRO A 172 15.94 30.44 -19.05
C PRO A 172 17.19 31.01 -18.37
N LYS A 173 17.97 31.74 -19.15
CA LYS A 173 19.26 32.33 -18.75
C LYS A 173 19.09 33.26 -17.52
N ARG A 174 19.80 32.93 -16.43
CA ARG A 174 19.91 33.73 -15.20
C ARG A 174 20.39 35.16 -15.49
N LYS A 175 19.74 36.16 -14.88
CA LYS A 175 20.34 37.48 -14.59
C LYS A 175 20.64 37.54 -13.08
N PRO A 176 21.79 38.08 -12.65
CA PRO A 176 22.18 38.04 -11.24
C PRO A 176 21.62 39.26 -10.51
N ILE A 177 20.67 39.11 -9.59
CA ILE A 177 20.28 40.22 -8.70
C ILE A 177 19.99 39.76 -7.27
N LYS A 178 20.93 40.19 -6.40
CA LYS A 178 20.91 40.58 -4.97
C LYS A 178 20.38 39.60 -3.90
N LYS A 179 21.34 39.05 -3.15
CA LYS A 179 21.18 38.40 -1.84
C LYS A 179 20.46 39.29 -0.81
N PRO A 180 19.38 38.82 -0.16
CA PRO A 180 18.95 39.31 1.14
C PRO A 180 19.72 38.60 2.26
N LYS A 181 19.82 39.28 3.40
CA LYS A 181 20.74 39.05 4.51
C LYS A 181 20.40 37.81 5.35
N GLU A 182 21.46 37.19 5.86
CA GLU A 182 21.48 36.29 7.01
C GLU A 182 20.97 37.03 8.25
N ASP A 183 19.94 36.51 8.91
CA ASP A 183 19.91 36.41 10.37
C ASP A 183 18.81 35.47 10.83
N ASP A 184 19.25 34.54 11.68
CA ASP A 184 18.59 33.72 12.70
C ASP A 184 17.32 32.89 12.42
N SER A 185 17.50 31.61 12.75
CA SER A 185 16.55 30.55 13.03
C SER A 185 15.31 31.01 13.80
N ASP A 186 14.14 30.72 13.22
CA ASP A 186 12.82 30.43 13.83
C ASP A 186 11.78 30.79 12.74
N ASP A 187 10.91 29.94 12.19
CA ASP A 187 10.31 28.72 12.69
C ASP A 187 9.60 28.08 11.47
N PHE A 188 9.97 26.83 11.13
CA PHE A 188 9.38 26.05 10.04
C PHE A 188 7.84 25.99 10.14
N SER A 189 7.30 26.09 11.36
CA SER A 189 5.86 26.16 11.65
C SER A 189 5.21 27.40 11.06
N THR A 190 5.87 28.56 11.09
CA THR A 190 5.35 29.82 10.51
C THR A 190 5.25 29.73 8.99
N LEU A 191 6.22 29.09 8.33
CA LEU A 191 6.17 28.86 6.88
C LEU A 191 5.05 27.88 6.50
N PHE A 192 4.78 26.88 7.34
CA PHE A 192 3.68 25.93 7.12
C PHE A 192 2.30 26.60 7.29
N GLU A 193 2.14 27.45 8.31
CA GLU A 193 0.91 28.24 8.49
C GLU A 193 0.67 29.20 7.31
N GLN A 194 1.74 29.76 6.75
CA GLN A 194 1.68 30.61 5.57
C GLN A 194 1.44 29.84 4.27
N LEU A 195 1.70 28.52 4.21
CA LEU A 195 1.55 27.71 3.01
C LEU A 195 0.12 27.71 2.46
N VAL A 196 -0.89 27.72 3.34
CA VAL A 196 -2.30 27.77 2.95
C VAL A 196 -2.63 29.09 2.25
N SER A 197 -2.15 30.20 2.80
CA SER A 197 -2.30 31.53 2.21
C SER A 197 -1.52 31.67 0.90
N MET A 198 -0.30 31.11 0.84
CA MET A 198 0.54 31.07 -0.36
C MET A 198 -0.10 30.23 -1.48
N LYS A 199 -0.78 29.13 -1.14
CA LYS A 199 -1.51 28.28 -2.10
C LYS A 199 -2.70 29.02 -2.71
N GLU A 200 -3.45 29.78 -1.92
CA GLU A 200 -4.57 30.61 -2.41
C GLU A 200 -4.07 31.75 -3.32
N GLN A 201 -2.96 32.39 -2.96
CA GLN A 201 -2.31 33.40 -3.80
C GLN A 201 -1.80 32.80 -5.12
N ALA A 202 -1.19 31.62 -5.07
CA ALA A 202 -0.73 30.92 -6.26
C ALA A 202 -1.89 30.57 -7.19
N ALA A 203 -3.05 30.16 -6.67
CA ALA A 203 -4.21 29.81 -7.50
C ALA A 203 -4.76 30.99 -8.33
N GLY A 204 -4.52 32.23 -7.89
CA GLY A 204 -4.89 33.45 -8.61
C GLY A 204 -3.94 33.88 -9.74
N LEU A 205 -2.76 33.25 -9.86
CA LEU A 205 -1.72 33.68 -10.80
C LEU A 205 -1.73 32.88 -12.13
N PRO A 206 -1.34 33.52 -13.25
CA PRO A 206 -1.11 32.82 -14.52
C PRO A 206 -0.09 31.69 -14.39
N ALA A 207 -0.16 30.70 -15.28
CA ALA A 207 0.68 29.49 -15.20
C ALA A 207 2.20 29.76 -15.21
N GLU A 208 2.64 30.86 -15.80
CA GLU A 208 4.04 31.28 -15.83
C GLU A 208 4.50 31.85 -14.48
N GLU A 209 3.69 32.70 -13.85
CA GLU A 209 3.99 33.34 -12.56
C GLU A 209 3.87 32.36 -11.38
N ARG A 210 2.95 31.38 -11.48
CA ARG A 210 2.83 30.28 -10.51
C ARG A 210 4.12 29.47 -10.35
N LYS A 211 4.87 29.29 -11.44
CA LYS A 211 6.14 28.54 -11.40
C LYS A 211 7.20 29.28 -10.61
N ASN A 212 7.36 30.58 -10.86
CA ASN A 212 8.30 31.43 -10.13
C ASN A 212 7.93 31.52 -8.65
N PHE A 213 6.63 31.58 -8.35
CA PHE A 213 6.15 31.59 -6.98
C PHE A 213 6.42 30.26 -6.26
N ALA A 214 6.17 29.12 -6.93
CA ALA A 214 6.48 27.80 -6.38
C ALA A 214 7.98 27.62 -6.12
N GLU A 215 8.85 28.09 -7.03
CA GLU A 215 10.30 28.07 -6.86
C GLU A 215 10.72 28.87 -5.60
N GLN A 216 10.13 30.04 -5.37
CA GLN A 216 10.42 30.84 -4.17
C GLN A 216 9.98 30.14 -2.87
N VAL A 217 8.81 29.47 -2.89
CA VAL A 217 8.31 28.73 -1.72
C VAL A 217 9.21 27.54 -1.41
N VAL A 218 9.64 26.78 -2.42
CA VAL A 218 10.55 25.64 -2.25
C VAL A 218 11.90 26.10 -1.74
N LEU A 219 12.48 27.17 -2.29
CA LEU A 219 13.75 27.72 -1.82
C LEU A 219 13.67 28.23 -0.39
N ALA A 220 12.55 28.87 0.00
CA ALA A 220 12.35 29.33 1.37
C ALA A 220 12.30 28.15 2.34
N TYR A 221 11.60 27.07 1.97
CA TYR A 221 11.52 25.85 2.78
C TYR A 221 12.87 25.13 2.89
N TRP A 222 13.57 24.99 1.77
CA TRP A 222 14.88 24.35 1.71
C TRP A 222 15.91 25.07 2.57
N ARG A 223 15.94 26.41 2.50
CA ARG A 223 16.80 27.22 3.37
C ARG A 223 16.40 27.14 4.84
N SER A 224 15.10 27.04 5.13
CA SER A 224 14.60 26.91 6.51
C SER A 224 15.00 25.59 7.18
N ILE A 225 15.24 24.53 6.41
CA ILE A 225 15.76 23.24 6.92
C ILE A 225 17.29 23.16 6.90
N GLY A 226 17.97 24.26 6.55
CA GLY A 226 19.43 24.36 6.51
C GLY A 226 20.08 23.90 5.20
N GLY A 227 19.30 23.65 4.15
CA GLY A 227 19.81 23.28 2.84
C GLY A 227 20.32 24.47 2.03
N ASP A 228 21.38 24.27 1.24
CA ASP A 228 21.95 25.31 0.37
C ASP A 228 21.38 25.24 -1.06
N GLU A 229 21.56 26.31 -1.84
CA GLU A 229 21.05 26.37 -3.21
C GLU A 229 21.84 25.52 -4.21
N GLU A 230 23.03 25.03 -3.84
CA GLU A 230 23.88 24.21 -4.70
C GLU A 230 23.42 22.75 -4.70
N GLU A 231 22.95 22.23 -3.56
CA GLU A 231 22.38 20.87 -3.42
C GLU A 231 21.11 20.67 -4.25
N LEU A 232 20.30 21.71 -4.45
CA LEU A 232 19.09 21.64 -5.28
C LEU A 232 19.37 21.53 -6.80
N LEU A 233 20.60 21.79 -7.24
CA LEU A 233 20.99 21.71 -8.66
C LEU A 233 21.47 20.32 -9.09
N ASP A 234 21.74 19.45 -8.12
CA ASP A 234 22.22 18.07 -8.32
C ASP A 234 21.11 17.01 -8.18
N ILE A 235 19.85 17.45 -7.95
CA ILE A 235 18.62 16.63 -7.92
C ILE A 235 17.88 16.75 -9.26
#